data_AF-A0A976KEX2-F1
#
_entry.id   AF-A0A976KEX2-F1
#
_cell.length_a   1.000
_cell.length_b   1.000
_cell.length_c   1.000
_cell.angle_alpha   90.00
_cell.angle_beta   90.00
_cell.angle_gamma   90.00
#
_symmetry.space_group_name_H-M   'P 1'
#
loop_
_entity.id
_entity.type
_entity.pdbx_description
1 polymer ?
#
loop_
_entity_poly.entity_id
_entity_poly.type
_entity_poly.pdbx_seq_one_letter_code
_entity_poly.pdbx_strand_id
1 'polypeptide(L)'
;MKRTTLAYLILSMVGFACGQPAPEGDAQPSTGDESQPAKAVARETAELLFVQESQGVTIDGEIMTLTGVEPQVLFFTDRPERLAGYMTIDEFLSAVSEGPDSFAKDPPNATLASLEGDEFVDVVLELTQRPRYEDDNLVFKIEVIQGEIPLTGGPSALFIDTIGRPLTPASVAGTHRRHRRRAVRRHTP
;
A
#
# COMPACT_ATOMS: atom_id res chain seq x y z
N MET A 1 -63.22 -14.60 15.63
CA MET A 1 -63.40 -13.90 14.34
C MET A 1 -62.82 -14.80 13.25
N LYS A 2 -63.64 -15.26 12.31
CA LYS A 2 -63.30 -16.22 11.25
C LYS A 2 -62.51 -15.52 10.13
N ARG A 3 -61.49 -16.16 9.56
CA ARG A 3 -61.03 -15.92 8.18
C ARG A 3 -60.59 -17.24 7.54
N THR A 4 -60.85 -17.32 6.25
CA THR A 4 -61.11 -18.50 5.42
C THR A 4 -60.25 -18.38 4.15
N THR A 5 -59.74 -19.52 3.64
CA THR A 5 -59.39 -19.81 2.22
C THR A 5 -58.26 -18.96 1.55
N LEU A 6 -57.52 -19.34 0.49
CA LEU A 6 -57.41 -20.50 -0.41
C LEU A 6 -56.04 -20.40 -1.18
N ALA A 7 -55.51 -21.56 -1.56
CA ALA A 7 -54.49 -21.94 -2.56
C ALA A 7 -53.74 -20.93 -3.46
N TYR A 8 -52.48 -21.24 -3.76
CA TYR A 8 -51.95 -21.28 -5.14
C TYR A 8 -50.98 -22.45 -5.36
N LEU A 9 -51.17 -23.16 -6.47
CA LEU A 9 -50.45 -24.32 -6.98
C LEU A 9 -50.00 -23.98 -8.41
N ILE A 10 -48.69 -24.02 -8.70
CA ILE A 10 -48.08 -24.11 -10.05
C ILE A 10 -46.68 -24.76 -9.82
N LEU A 11 -46.45 -26.05 -10.06
CA LEU A 11 -46.25 -26.80 -11.32
C LEU A 11 -44.89 -26.56 -12.03
N SER A 12 -43.92 -27.43 -11.70
CA SER A 12 -42.97 -28.17 -12.55
C SER A 12 -42.38 -27.53 -13.82
N MET A 13 -41.03 -27.53 -13.91
CA MET A 13 -40.29 -28.19 -15.00
C MET A 13 -38.85 -28.54 -14.54
N VAL A 14 -38.62 -29.81 -14.18
CA VAL A 14 -37.30 -30.44 -14.26
C VAL A 14 -37.44 -31.53 -15.32
N GLY A 15 -36.72 -31.38 -16.41
CA GLY A 15 -36.77 -32.28 -17.56
C GLY A 15 -35.37 -32.74 -17.95
N PHE A 16 -35.27 -34.07 -18.10
CA PHE A 16 -34.38 -34.79 -18.98
C PHE A 16 -32.89 -34.95 -18.58
N ALA A 17 -32.62 -36.09 -17.94
CA ALA A 17 -31.42 -36.88 -18.21
C ALA A 17 -31.67 -37.80 -19.43
N CYS A 18 -30.77 -37.78 -20.40
CA CYS A 18 -30.49 -38.91 -21.30
C CYS A 18 -29.06 -38.76 -21.83
N GLY A 19 -28.23 -39.78 -21.66
CA GLY A 19 -26.81 -39.76 -22.02
C GLY A 19 -26.53 -40.01 -23.51
N GLN A 20 -25.25 -39.91 -23.88
CA GLN A 20 -24.47 -40.63 -24.90
C GLN A 20 -23.17 -39.82 -25.21
N PRO A 21 -22.17 -40.36 -25.97
CA PRO A 21 -20.99 -41.08 -25.49
C PRO A 21 -19.69 -40.29 -25.71
N ALA A 22 -18.58 -40.76 -25.12
CA ALA A 22 -17.23 -40.27 -25.42
C ALA A 22 -16.74 -40.77 -26.79
N PRO A 23 -15.98 -39.97 -27.56
CA PRO A 23 -15.04 -40.52 -28.53
C PRO A 23 -13.66 -40.68 -27.86
N GLU A 24 -13.20 -41.93 -27.84
CA GLU A 24 -11.78 -42.28 -27.71
C GLU A 24 -11.00 -41.71 -28.90
N GLY A 25 -9.81 -41.17 -28.64
CA GLY A 25 -8.90 -40.63 -29.63
C GLY A 25 -7.50 -40.44 -29.04
N ASP A 26 -6.77 -41.54 -29.02
CA ASP A 26 -5.31 -41.69 -29.02
C ASP A 26 -4.48 -41.11 -27.87
N ALA A 27 -4.11 -42.00 -26.95
CA ALA A 27 -2.93 -41.89 -26.12
C ALA A 27 -1.70 -42.44 -26.86
N GLN A 28 -0.64 -41.63 -27.01
CA GLN A 28 0.76 -42.08 -27.04
C GLN A 28 1.74 -40.88 -26.94
N PRO A 29 3.01 -41.09 -26.53
CA PRO A 29 3.46 -40.99 -25.14
C PRO A 29 4.33 -39.74 -24.88
N SER A 30 4.31 -39.25 -23.64
CA SER A 30 5.22 -38.21 -23.16
C SER A 30 6.57 -38.80 -22.77
N THR A 31 7.60 -38.58 -23.59
CA THR A 31 9.01 -38.65 -23.17
C THR A 31 9.76 -37.48 -23.77
N GLY A 32 10.25 -36.58 -22.91
CA GLY A 32 11.05 -35.43 -23.29
C GLY A 32 11.30 -34.54 -22.08
N ASP A 33 12.15 -35.03 -21.17
CA ASP A 33 12.86 -34.20 -20.20
C ASP A 33 13.74 -33.20 -20.96
N GLU A 34 13.33 -31.93 -20.98
CA GLU A 34 14.24 -30.81 -21.12
C GLU A 34 13.89 -29.77 -20.04
N SER A 35 14.52 -30.00 -18.89
CA SER A 35 14.89 -29.01 -17.89
C SER A 35 15.36 -27.68 -18.50
N GLN A 36 14.43 -26.77 -18.77
CA GLN A 36 14.76 -25.34 -18.83
C GLN A 36 15.09 -24.88 -17.42
N PRO A 37 16.23 -24.21 -17.20
CA PRO A 37 16.50 -23.66 -15.88
C PRO A 37 15.44 -22.60 -15.65
N ALA A 38 14.59 -22.82 -14.64
CA ALA A 38 13.82 -21.74 -14.05
C ALA A 38 14.85 -20.66 -13.72
N LYS A 39 14.82 -19.56 -14.47
CA LYS A 39 15.50 -18.33 -14.06
C LYS A 39 15.02 -18.10 -12.65
N ALA A 40 15.90 -18.29 -11.68
CA ALA A 40 15.68 -17.83 -10.33
C ALA A 40 15.57 -16.30 -10.46
N VAL A 41 14.34 -15.83 -10.64
CA VAL A 41 13.99 -14.45 -10.40
C VAL A 41 14.33 -14.30 -8.93
N ALA A 42 15.43 -13.61 -8.63
CA ALA A 42 15.67 -13.11 -7.30
C ALA A 42 14.32 -12.51 -6.85
N ARG A 43 13.74 -13.04 -5.77
CA ARG A 43 12.55 -12.43 -5.19
C ARG A 43 12.97 -11.01 -4.83
N GLU A 44 12.70 -10.06 -5.71
CA GLU A 44 12.82 -8.65 -5.40
C GLU A 44 11.94 -8.46 -4.16
N THR A 45 12.56 -8.09 -3.05
CA THR A 45 11.85 -7.66 -1.86
C THR A 45 11.01 -6.46 -2.27
N ALA A 46 9.71 -6.66 -2.45
CA ALA A 46 8.83 -5.62 -2.93
C ALA A 46 8.88 -4.42 -1.97
N GLU A 47 9.12 -3.23 -2.53
CA GLU A 47 9.15 -1.98 -1.76
C GLU A 47 7.72 -1.63 -1.32
N LEU A 48 7.52 -1.47 -0.01
CA LEU A 48 6.21 -1.20 0.59
C LEU A 48 5.95 0.30 0.65
N LEU A 49 4.76 0.71 0.22
CA LEU A 49 4.17 1.99 0.58
C LEU A 49 3.22 1.78 1.76
N PHE A 50 3.10 2.78 2.62
CA PHE A 50 2.25 2.72 3.81
C PHE A 50 1.25 3.88 3.83
N VAL A 51 0.09 3.63 4.43
CA VAL A 51 -0.90 4.65 4.77
C VAL A 51 -1.28 4.46 6.24
N GLN A 52 -1.08 5.52 7.03
CA GLN A 52 -1.54 5.58 8.41
C GLN A 52 -2.67 6.59 8.52
N GLU A 53 -3.80 6.16 9.06
CA GLU A 53 -4.95 7.02 9.36
C GLU A 53 -4.93 7.45 10.83
N SER A 54 -5.47 8.64 11.09
CA SER A 54 -5.53 9.24 12.43
C SER A 54 -6.71 10.21 12.55
N GLN A 55 -7.19 10.41 13.78
CA GLN A 55 -8.25 11.38 14.08
C GLN A 55 -7.75 12.84 14.09
N GLY A 56 -6.44 13.03 14.27
CA GLY A 56 -5.83 14.34 14.39
C GLY A 56 -4.34 14.30 14.15
N VAL A 57 -3.77 15.47 13.90
CA VAL A 57 -2.32 15.67 13.82
C VAL A 57 -1.93 16.94 14.58
N THR A 58 -0.80 16.89 15.28
CA THR A 58 -0.16 18.08 15.83
C THR A 58 1.28 18.14 15.37
N ILE A 59 1.76 19.33 15.02
CA ILE A 59 3.13 19.53 14.58
C ILE A 59 3.75 20.65 15.41
N ASP A 60 4.79 20.30 16.15
CA ASP A 60 5.60 21.21 16.95
C ASP A 60 7.06 21.15 16.45
N GLY A 61 7.43 22.15 15.64
CA GLY A 61 8.72 22.20 14.97
C GLY A 61 8.95 20.98 14.06
N GLU A 62 9.93 20.15 14.41
CA GLU A 62 10.32 18.94 13.67
C GLU A 62 9.59 17.68 14.16
N ILE A 63 8.66 17.79 15.11
CA ILE A 63 7.94 16.66 15.67
C ILE A 63 6.49 16.69 15.19
N MET A 64 6.11 15.68 14.43
CA MET A 64 4.72 15.42 14.04
C MET A 64 4.16 14.28 14.90
N THR A 65 3.00 14.52 15.50
CA THR A 65 2.27 13.52 16.28
C THR A 65 0.93 13.27 15.62
N LEU A 66 0.71 12.04 15.16
CA LEU A 66 -0.60 11.57 14.73
C LEU A 66 -1.35 11.04 15.96
N THR A 67 -2.53 11.59 16.22
CA THR A 67 -3.33 11.27 17.42
C THR A 67 -4.54 10.44 17.09
N GLY A 68 -4.91 9.50 17.96
CA GLY A 68 -6.03 8.61 17.72
C GLY A 68 -5.83 7.81 16.44
N VAL A 69 -4.64 7.22 16.30
CA VAL A 69 -4.28 6.42 15.13
C VAL A 69 -5.10 5.13 15.10
N GLU A 70 -5.46 4.69 13.91
CA GLU A 70 -6.03 3.35 13.74
C GLU A 70 -4.99 2.29 14.15
N PRO A 71 -5.38 1.17 14.80
CA PRO A 71 -4.46 0.15 15.30
C PRO A 71 -3.77 -0.66 14.18
N GLN A 72 -4.05 -0.32 12.92
CA GLN A 72 -3.59 -0.98 11.72
C GLN A 72 -3.04 0.03 10.72
N VAL A 73 -2.00 -0.37 10.01
CA VAL A 73 -1.37 0.37 8.92
C VAL A 73 -1.69 -0.34 7.61
N LEU A 74 -2.29 0.38 6.65
CA LEU A 74 -2.46 -0.15 5.30
C LEU A 74 -1.09 -0.13 4.61
N PHE A 75 -0.73 -1.23 3.95
CA PHE A 75 0.44 -1.27 3.08
C PHE A 75 0.05 -1.75 1.69
N PHE A 76 0.84 -1.37 0.70
CA PHE A 76 0.71 -1.87 -0.66
C PHE A 76 2.02 -1.74 -1.44
N THR A 77 2.11 -2.40 -2.59
CA THR A 77 3.26 -2.34 -3.50
C THR A 77 2.86 -1.72 -4.84
N ASP A 78 3.79 -1.03 -5.50
CA ASP A 78 3.64 -0.68 -6.92
C ASP A 78 4.06 -1.85 -7.82
N ARG A 79 3.70 -1.77 -9.11
CA ARG A 79 4.02 -2.76 -10.14
C ARG A 79 5.53 -3.10 -10.16
N PRO A 80 5.89 -4.36 -10.50
CA PRO A 80 5.02 -5.42 -11.03
C PRO A 80 4.20 -6.18 -9.98
N GLU A 81 4.68 -6.23 -8.74
CA GLU A 81 3.98 -6.89 -7.64
C GLU A 81 2.79 -6.05 -7.21
N ARG A 82 1.60 -6.65 -7.13
CA ARG A 82 0.37 -5.95 -6.73
C ARG A 82 -0.18 -6.55 -5.46
N LEU A 83 0.49 -6.24 -4.37
CA LEU A 83 0.10 -6.67 -3.03
C LEU A 83 -0.47 -5.49 -2.26
N ALA A 84 -1.49 -5.74 -1.47
CA ALA A 84 -2.04 -4.80 -0.51
C ALA A 84 -2.57 -5.58 0.69
N GLY A 85 -2.49 -4.98 1.87
CA GLY A 85 -2.92 -5.60 3.11
C GLY A 85 -2.80 -4.64 4.28
N TYR A 86 -3.10 -5.14 5.47
CA TYR A 86 -2.94 -4.40 6.71
C TYR A 86 -1.89 -5.09 7.58
N MET A 87 -1.17 -4.30 8.36
CA MET A 87 -0.30 -4.78 9.42
C MET A 87 -0.59 -4.02 10.70
N THR A 88 -0.23 -4.60 11.84
CA THR A 88 -0.28 -3.92 13.14
C THR A 88 0.74 -2.78 13.22
N ILE A 89 0.53 -1.84 14.15
CA ILE A 89 1.52 -0.79 14.43
C ILE A 89 2.88 -1.41 14.81
N ASP A 90 2.90 -2.48 15.60
CA ASP A 90 4.15 -3.14 16.01
C ASP A 90 4.93 -3.74 14.83
N GLU A 91 4.22 -4.36 13.88
CA GLU A 91 4.80 -4.86 12.64
C GLU A 91 5.34 -3.73 11.77
N PHE A 92 4.59 -2.63 11.64
CA PHE A 92 5.02 -1.43 10.93
C PHE A 92 6.29 -0.86 11.55
N LEU A 93 6.30 -0.63 12.86
CA LEU A 93 7.47 -0.14 13.58
C LEU A 93 8.66 -1.06 13.34
N SER A 94 8.48 -2.38 13.47
CA SER A 94 9.55 -3.35 13.23
C SER A 94 10.10 -3.27 11.80
N ALA A 95 9.23 -3.09 10.79
CA ALA A 95 9.60 -3.04 9.39
C ALA A 95 10.43 -1.80 9.02
N VAL A 96 10.20 -0.65 9.66
CA VAL A 96 10.81 0.64 9.28
C VAL A 96 11.98 1.06 10.17
N SER A 97 12.26 0.27 11.19
CA SER A 97 13.12 0.67 12.31
C SER A 97 14.57 0.23 12.20
N GLU A 98 14.83 -0.89 11.54
CA GLU A 98 16.12 -1.57 11.54
C GLU A 98 16.54 -1.97 10.12
N GLY A 99 17.79 -2.38 9.96
CA GLY A 99 18.36 -2.69 8.65
C GLY A 99 18.96 -1.47 7.92
N PRO A 100 19.39 -1.65 6.66
CA PRO A 100 19.91 -0.57 5.82
C PRO A 100 18.80 0.38 5.32
N ASP A 101 17.58 -0.13 5.23
CA ASP A 101 16.41 0.54 4.67
C ASP A 101 15.52 1.20 5.75
N SER A 102 16.05 1.34 6.96
CA SER A 102 15.32 1.99 8.06
C SER A 102 15.18 3.49 7.83
N PHE A 103 14.11 4.09 8.34
CA PHE A 103 13.85 5.52 8.14
C PHE A 103 14.96 6.43 8.70
N ALA A 104 15.66 5.97 9.74
CA ALA A 104 16.80 6.70 10.29
C ALA A 104 18.05 6.69 9.38
N LYS A 105 18.16 5.73 8.45
CA LYS A 105 19.32 5.59 7.55
C LYS A 105 19.01 5.99 6.11
N ASP A 106 17.78 5.75 5.68
CA ASP A 106 17.25 6.10 4.36
C ASP A 106 15.85 6.71 4.54
N PRO A 107 15.76 8.00 4.92
CA PRO A 107 14.49 8.67 5.19
C PRO A 107 13.54 8.61 3.98
N PRO A 108 12.29 8.17 4.16
CA PRO A 108 11.30 8.19 3.09
C PRO A 108 10.69 9.59 2.93
N ASN A 109 10.14 9.84 1.73
CA ASN A 109 9.18 10.92 1.58
C ASN A 109 7.85 10.50 2.18
N ALA A 110 7.10 11.46 2.69
CA ALA A 110 5.72 11.29 3.08
C ALA A 110 4.85 12.46 2.61
N THR A 111 3.56 12.22 2.45
CA THR A 111 2.55 13.26 2.26
C THR A 111 1.54 13.15 3.38
N LEU A 112 1.46 14.19 4.20
CA LEU A 112 0.39 14.37 5.15
C LEU A 112 -0.79 15.02 4.42
N ALA A 113 -1.94 14.37 4.43
CA ALA A 113 -3.21 14.96 4.04
C ALA A 113 -4.08 15.10 5.28
N SER A 114 -4.44 16.33 5.65
CA SER A 114 -5.22 16.64 6.84
C SER A 114 -6.43 17.50 6.46
N LEU A 115 -7.55 17.30 7.16
CA LEU A 115 -8.69 18.21 7.09
C LEU A 115 -8.61 19.22 8.24
N GLU A 116 -8.44 20.51 7.92
CA GLU A 116 -8.47 21.62 8.88
C GLU A 116 -9.74 22.45 8.67
N GLY A 117 -10.71 22.30 9.57
CA GLY A 117 -12.05 22.84 9.34
C GLY A 117 -12.70 22.19 8.12
N ASP A 118 -12.93 22.98 7.07
CA ASP A 118 -13.49 22.54 5.79
C ASP A 118 -12.44 22.52 4.65
N GLU A 119 -11.17 22.79 4.95
CA GLU A 119 -10.08 22.86 3.97
C GLU A 119 -9.12 21.68 4.08
N PHE A 120 -8.72 21.15 2.93
CA PHE A 120 -7.68 20.12 2.87
C PHE A 120 -6.30 20.78 2.83
N VAL A 121 -5.44 20.35 3.74
CA VAL A 121 -4.04 20.74 3.82
C VAL A 121 -3.18 19.54 3.42
N ASP A 122 -2.33 19.73 2.41
CA ASP A 122 -1.33 18.75 1.98
C ASP A 122 0.10 19.25 2.20
N VAL A 123 0.90 18.45 2.92
CA VAL A 123 2.31 18.76 3.19
C VAL A 123 3.18 17.58 2.80
N VAL A 124 4.22 17.85 2.02
CA VAL A 124 5.25 16.87 1.67
C VAL A 124 6.39 16.97 2.67
N LEU A 125 6.72 15.83 3.28
CA LEU A 125 7.63 15.68 4.40
C LEU A 125 8.72 14.64 4.08
N GLU A 126 9.81 14.70 4.82
CA GLU A 126 10.81 13.63 4.94
C GLU A 126 10.77 13.10 6.38
N LEU A 127 10.71 11.76 6.57
CA LEU A 127 10.65 11.14 7.90
C LEU A 127 12.05 10.74 8.36
N THR A 128 12.70 11.57 9.17
CA THR A 128 14.16 11.52 9.37
C THR A 128 14.64 10.59 10.49
N GLN A 129 13.72 9.95 11.21
CA GLN A 129 14.04 9.03 12.31
C GLN A 129 13.07 7.85 12.42
N ARG A 130 13.44 6.88 13.26
CA ARG A 130 12.56 5.79 13.69
C ARG A 130 11.28 6.36 14.32
N PRO A 131 10.08 6.01 13.81
CA PRO A 131 8.84 6.40 14.47
C PRO A 131 8.70 5.76 15.84
N ARG A 132 7.95 6.41 16.72
CA ARG A 132 7.63 5.92 18.06
C ARG A 132 6.12 5.81 18.21
N TYR A 133 5.67 4.78 18.92
CA TYR A 133 4.27 4.64 19.32
C TYR A 133 4.18 4.82 20.83
N GLU A 134 3.52 5.89 21.28
CA GLU A 134 3.39 6.23 22.69
C GLU A 134 2.03 6.86 22.97
N ASP A 135 1.36 6.42 24.04
CA ASP A 135 0.05 6.93 24.48
C ASP A 135 -1.00 6.97 23.35
N ASP A 136 -1.08 5.91 22.55
CA ASP A 136 -1.94 5.79 21.37
C ASP A 136 -1.69 6.80 20.25
N ASN A 137 -0.47 7.33 20.19
CA ASN A 137 -0.02 8.26 19.16
C ASN A 137 1.19 7.72 18.40
N LEU A 138 1.24 7.97 17.09
CA LEU A 138 2.44 7.77 16.29
C LEU A 138 3.20 9.08 16.15
N VAL A 139 4.44 9.08 16.62
CA VAL A 139 5.33 10.25 16.64
C VAL A 139 6.44 10.07 15.61
N PHE A 140 6.56 11.04 14.71
CA PHE A 140 7.57 11.10 13.66
C PHE A 140 8.44 12.34 13.84
N LYS A 141 9.74 12.18 13.57
CA LYS A 141 10.60 13.32 13.29
C LYS A 141 10.52 13.66 11.80
N ILE A 142 10.24 14.92 11.48
CA ILE A 142 9.94 15.37 10.13
C ILE A 142 10.85 16.51 9.69
N GLU A 143 11.11 16.60 8.38
CA GLU A 143 11.56 17.80 7.69
C GLU A 143 10.57 18.15 6.58
N VAL A 144 10.27 19.43 6.39
CA VAL A 144 9.33 19.85 5.34
C VAL A 144 10.05 19.99 4.01
N ILE A 145 9.52 19.29 3.00
CA ILE A 145 9.97 19.41 1.61
C ILE A 145 9.14 20.48 0.88
N GLN A 146 7.81 20.45 1.04
CA GLN A 146 6.88 21.34 0.35
C GLN A 146 5.57 21.48 1.14
N GLY A 147 4.97 22.67 1.11
CA GLY A 147 3.69 22.97 1.76
C GLY A 147 3.89 23.81 3.02
N GLU A 148 2.78 24.23 3.61
CA GLU A 148 2.75 24.97 4.87
C GLU A 148 2.35 24.03 6.00
N ILE A 149 3.10 24.03 7.10
CA ILE A 149 2.82 23.15 8.25
C ILE A 149 1.58 23.63 8.99
N PRO A 150 0.53 22.81 9.15
CA PRO A 150 -0.52 23.09 10.12
C PRO A 150 0.02 22.81 11.53
N LEU A 151 -0.15 23.74 12.48
CA LEU A 151 0.20 23.47 13.88
C LEU A 151 -0.67 22.34 14.46
N THR A 152 -1.93 22.28 14.03
CA THR A 152 -2.91 21.27 14.38
C THR A 152 -3.79 20.97 13.17
N GLY A 153 -4.18 19.72 13.00
CA GLY A 153 -5.10 19.28 11.95
C GLY A 153 -6.11 18.26 12.49
N GLY A 154 -7.24 18.15 11.80
CA GLY A 154 -8.28 17.17 12.09
C GLY A 154 -7.96 15.79 11.49
N PRO A 155 -8.98 15.02 11.08
CA PRO A 155 -8.79 13.70 10.49
C PRO A 155 -7.74 13.72 9.38
N SER A 156 -6.78 12.81 9.48
CA SER A 156 -5.55 12.87 8.69
C SER A 156 -5.12 11.50 8.20
N ALA A 157 -4.53 11.46 7.01
CA ALA A 157 -3.87 10.30 6.44
C ALA A 157 -2.42 10.64 6.07
N LEU A 158 -1.48 9.85 6.57
CA LEU A 158 -0.06 9.96 6.24
C LEU A 158 0.30 8.87 5.22
N PHE A 159 0.63 9.30 4.00
CA PHE A 159 1.11 8.43 2.93
C PHE A 159 2.63 8.39 2.95
N ILE A 160 3.23 7.21 3.05
CA ILE A 160 4.69 7.05 3.16
C ILE A 160 5.21 6.32 1.90
N ASP A 161 6.04 7.00 1.12
CA ASP A 161 6.65 6.47 -0.11
C ASP A 161 8.10 6.05 0.13
N THR A 162 8.32 4.73 0.24
CA THR A 162 9.67 4.16 0.31
C THR A 162 10.26 3.83 -1.07
N ILE A 163 9.54 4.05 -2.19
CA ILE A 163 9.99 3.72 -3.56
C ILE A 163 10.90 4.83 -4.16
N GLY A 164 10.82 6.03 -3.60
CA GLY A 164 11.54 7.22 -4.08
C GLY A 164 12.99 7.38 -3.63
N ARG A 165 13.55 6.39 -2.93
CA ARG A 165 14.86 6.44 -2.25
C ARG A 165 15.95 7.05 -3.14
N PRO A 166 16.64 8.12 -2.70
CA PRO A 166 17.83 8.59 -3.38
C PRO A 166 18.96 7.57 -3.22
N LEU A 167 19.19 6.79 -4.29
CA LEU A 167 20.45 6.10 -4.61
C LEU A 167 20.77 4.76 -3.92
N THR A 168 19.83 3.82 -3.85
CA THR A 168 20.22 2.39 -3.92
C THR A 168 20.50 2.00 -5.38
N PRO A 169 21.65 1.38 -5.73
CA PRO A 169 22.04 1.10 -7.12
C PRO A 169 21.09 0.15 -7.89
N ALA A 170 20.12 -0.46 -7.22
CA ALA A 170 19.31 -1.55 -7.77
C ALA A 170 17.82 -1.23 -7.97
N SER A 171 17.31 -0.05 -7.58
CA SER A 171 15.90 0.26 -7.85
C SER A 171 15.70 0.61 -9.33
N VAL A 172 15.02 -0.29 -10.06
CA VAL A 172 14.59 -0.11 -11.46
C VAL A 172 13.66 1.11 -11.59
N ALA A 173 12.87 1.42 -10.55
CA ALA A 173 12.07 2.65 -10.50
C ALA A 173 12.95 3.91 -10.37
N GLY A 174 14.05 3.83 -9.61
CA GLY A 174 15.01 4.91 -9.42
C GLY A 174 15.72 5.36 -10.71
N THR A 175 16.08 4.43 -11.60
CA THR A 175 16.75 4.75 -12.88
C THR A 175 15.82 5.45 -13.87
N HIS A 176 14.55 5.05 -13.98
CA HIS A 176 13.58 5.72 -14.85
C HIS A 176 13.24 7.14 -14.37
N ARG A 177 13.17 7.37 -13.05
CA ARG A 177 12.95 8.71 -12.46
C ARG A 177 14.11 9.69 -12.77
N ARG A 178 15.37 9.23 -12.86
CA ARG A 178 16.53 10.07 -13.25
C ARG A 178 16.37 10.71 -14.62
N HIS A 179 15.87 9.94 -15.60
CA HIS A 179 15.68 10.45 -16.96
C HIS A 179 14.55 11.49 -17.01
N ARG A 180 13.46 11.27 -16.28
CA ARG A 180 12.34 12.23 -16.22
C ARG A 180 12.71 13.53 -15.49
N ARG A 181 13.41 13.48 -14.35
CA ARG A 181 13.89 14.69 -13.64
C ARG A 181 14.88 15.51 -14.47
N ARG A 182 15.78 14.88 -15.23
CA ARG A 182 16.69 15.59 -16.15
C ARG A 182 15.97 16.22 -17.35
N ALA A 183 14.88 15.62 -17.83
CA ALA A 183 14.08 16.18 -18.91
C ALA A 183 13.29 17.41 -18.47
N VAL A 184 12.68 17.38 -17.27
CA VAL A 184 11.90 18.51 -16.73
C VAL A 184 12.79 19.73 -16.47
N ARG A 185 14.01 19.55 -15.93
CA ARG A 185 14.95 20.67 -15.70
C ARG A 185 15.51 21.31 -16.98
N ARG A 186 15.27 20.72 -18.16
CA ARG A 186 15.72 21.26 -19.47
C ARG A 186 14.61 22.00 -20.22
N HIS A 187 13.42 22.18 -19.63
CA HIS A 187 12.26 22.80 -20.29
C HIS A 187 11.62 23.93 -19.47
N THR A 188 12.44 24.69 -18.75
CA THR A 188 12.03 26.01 -18.23
C THR A 188 12.86 27.05 -18.97
N PRO A 189 12.25 27.92 -19.82
CA PRO A 189 12.91 29.10 -20.35
C PRO A 189 13.20 30.13 -19.26
#